data_AF-A0AAW1I813-F1
#
_entry.id   AF-A0AAW1I813-F1
#
_cell.length_a   1.000
_cell.length_b   1.000
_cell.length_c   1.000
_cell.angle_alpha   90.00
_cell.angle_beta   90.00
_cell.angle_gamma   90.00
#
_symmetry.space_group_name_H-M   'P 1'
#
loop_
_entity.id
_entity.type
_entity.pdbx_description
1 polymer ?
#
loop_
_entity_poly.entity_id
_entity_poly.type
_entity_poly.pdbx_seq_one_letter_code
_entity_poly.pdbx_strand_id
1 'polypeptide(L)'
;MAAFHIPCHSYNISLISSSSSSSLSSSSSSVYSSCNAANKTMKQTVSRRLMLLLSNSVLFPLTFVSPPALSLSSTTSSSGGVVTEFSELPNSGGVLALDLRPGIGSTPVDGDQVAIHYYGRLAAKQGWRFDSTYDHKDSTGESIPFTFILGSNRVISGIEASVRSMRVGGIRRVIIPPSQGYQNTSQEPLPPNGNDKA
;
A
#
# COMPACT_ATOMS: atom_id res chain seq x y z
N MET A 1 36.18 -17.40 -14.22
CA MET A 1 34.80 -17.19 -13.74
C MET A 1 34.57 -15.69 -13.57
N ALA A 2 33.83 -15.03 -14.47
CA ALA A 2 33.35 -13.68 -14.19
C ALA A 2 32.20 -13.81 -13.18
N ALA A 3 32.44 -13.41 -11.93
CA ALA A 3 31.37 -13.21 -10.96
C ALA A 3 30.56 -12.01 -11.47
N PHE A 4 29.47 -12.28 -12.20
CA PHE A 4 28.50 -11.26 -12.52
C PHE A 4 27.86 -10.84 -11.21
N HIS A 5 28.42 -9.80 -10.60
CA HIS A 5 27.80 -9.12 -9.48
C HIS A 5 26.45 -8.62 -9.99
N ILE A 6 25.37 -9.31 -9.61
CA ILE A 6 24.03 -8.91 -10.01
C ILE A 6 23.84 -7.48 -9.52
N PRO A 7 23.41 -6.54 -10.37
CA PRO A 7 23.28 -5.15 -9.96
C PRO A 7 22.07 -4.96 -9.05
N CYS A 8 22.12 -3.97 -8.16
CA CYS A 8 20.96 -3.63 -7.33
C CYS A 8 19.70 -3.40 -8.19
N HIS A 9 18.56 -3.81 -7.65
CA HIS A 9 17.26 -3.64 -8.31
C HIS A 9 16.53 -2.47 -7.65
N SER A 10 15.93 -1.59 -8.45
CA SER A 10 15.06 -0.53 -7.95
C SER A 10 13.62 -0.87 -8.27
N TYR A 11 12.74 -0.77 -7.28
CA TYR A 11 11.30 -1.01 -7.43
C TYR A 11 10.52 0.22 -6.99
N ASN A 12 9.40 0.48 -7.66
CA ASN A 12 8.36 1.36 -7.12
C ASN A 12 7.20 0.47 -6.70
N ILE A 13 6.81 0.54 -5.44
CA ILE A 13 5.80 -0.32 -4.82
C ILE A 13 4.67 0.57 -4.32
N SER A 14 3.45 0.21 -4.70
CA SER A 14 2.20 0.79 -4.18
C SER A 14 1.45 -0.30 -3.45
N LEU A 15 1.25 -0.13 -2.14
CA LEU A 15 0.53 -1.09 -1.31
C LEU A 15 -0.97 -0.75 -1.34
N ILE A 16 -1.76 -1.67 -1.87
CA ILE A 16 -3.18 -1.44 -2.17
C ILE A 16 -4.05 -1.86 -0.97
N SER A 17 -3.76 -3.03 -0.42
CA SER A 17 -4.52 -3.59 0.71
C SER A 17 -3.68 -4.58 1.51
N SER A 18 -4.12 -4.79 2.75
CA SER A 18 -3.66 -5.85 3.64
C SER A 18 -4.88 -6.39 4.38
N SER A 19 -5.10 -7.70 4.36
CA SER A 19 -6.17 -8.36 5.10
C SER A 19 -5.63 -9.52 5.92
N SER A 20 -6.07 -9.60 7.17
CA SER A 20 -5.71 -10.69 8.08
C SER A 20 -6.24 -12.01 7.55
N SER A 21 -5.35 -12.99 7.39
CA SER A 21 -5.75 -14.36 7.08
C SER A 21 -6.30 -15.02 8.35
N SER A 22 -7.53 -14.68 8.75
CA SER A 22 -8.24 -15.53 9.69
C SER A 22 -8.42 -16.90 9.02
N SER A 23 -7.80 -17.92 9.59
CA SER A 23 -7.94 -19.31 9.19
C SER A 23 -9.41 -19.70 9.08
N LEU A 24 -9.94 -19.70 7.86
CA LEU A 24 -11.21 -20.35 7.55
C LEU A 24 -10.98 -21.85 7.73
N SER A 25 -11.48 -22.38 8.84
CA SER A 25 -11.68 -23.81 9.04
C SER A 25 -12.49 -24.35 7.86
N SER A 26 -11.88 -25.27 7.12
CA SER A 26 -12.49 -26.06 6.07
C SER A 26 -13.71 -26.82 6.60
N SER A 27 -14.86 -26.61 5.99
CA SER A 27 -15.97 -27.55 6.04
C SER A 27 -16.50 -27.71 4.62
N SER A 28 -15.98 -28.74 3.96
CA SER A 28 -16.47 -29.26 2.69
C SER A 28 -17.86 -29.84 2.89
N SER A 29 -18.84 -29.41 2.10
CA SER A 29 -20.03 -30.20 1.78
C SER A 29 -20.63 -29.68 0.48
N SER A 30 -20.60 -30.54 -0.53
CA SER A 30 -21.10 -30.30 -1.88
C SER A 30 -22.62 -30.45 -1.98
N VAL A 31 -23.17 -29.87 -3.06
CA VAL A 31 -24.41 -30.23 -3.79
C VAL A 31 -25.76 -29.73 -3.24
N TYR A 32 -26.39 -28.75 -3.93
CA TYR A 32 -27.54 -28.94 -4.84
C TYR A 32 -28.00 -27.60 -5.47
N SER A 33 -28.33 -27.68 -6.76
CA SER A 33 -29.02 -26.66 -7.57
C SER A 33 -30.42 -26.31 -7.06
N SER A 34 -30.87 -25.06 -7.24
CA SER A 34 -31.94 -24.69 -8.18
C SER A 34 -32.47 -23.27 -7.99
N CYS A 35 -33.15 -22.84 -9.04
CA CYS A 35 -33.53 -21.52 -9.53
C CYS A 35 -34.62 -20.71 -8.79
N ASN A 36 -34.58 -19.41 -9.11
CA ASN A 36 -35.66 -18.39 -9.24
C ASN A 36 -36.56 -18.07 -8.04
N ALA A 37 -36.61 -16.77 -7.68
CA ALA A 37 -37.82 -15.97 -7.85
C ALA A 37 -37.51 -14.48 -7.63
N ALA A 38 -38.03 -13.67 -8.56
CA ALA A 38 -38.19 -12.23 -8.46
C ALA A 38 -38.96 -11.83 -7.18
N ASN A 39 -38.73 -10.62 -6.66
CA ASN A 39 -39.83 -9.69 -6.36
C ASN A 39 -39.36 -8.28 -5.94
N LYS A 40 -39.83 -7.32 -6.75
CA LYS A 40 -40.43 -6.01 -6.40
C LYS A 40 -39.69 -5.02 -5.50
N THR A 41 -39.22 -3.97 -6.16
CA THR A 41 -39.45 -2.54 -5.88
C THR A 41 -40.21 -2.20 -4.58
N MET A 42 -39.48 -1.68 -3.60
CA MET A 42 -40.05 -1.00 -2.43
C MET A 42 -39.78 0.51 -2.55
N LYS A 43 -40.80 1.25 -3.00
CA LYS A 43 -40.87 2.71 -2.83
C LYS A 43 -41.26 2.97 -1.39
N GLN A 44 -40.40 3.64 -0.61
CA GLN A 44 -40.75 4.05 0.75
C GLN A 44 -40.84 5.58 0.84
N THR A 45 -42.08 5.99 1.10
CA THR A 45 -42.61 7.33 1.25
C THR A 45 -41.92 8.11 2.37
N VAL A 46 -41.20 9.17 2.03
CA VAL A 46 -40.71 10.18 3.00
C VAL A 46 -41.87 11.13 3.30
N SER A 47 -42.60 10.85 4.39
CA SER A 47 -43.61 11.75 4.92
C SER A 47 -42.93 12.89 5.68
N ARG A 48 -42.95 14.07 5.07
CA ARG A 48 -42.58 15.36 5.65
C ARG A 48 -43.52 15.67 6.81
N ARG A 49 -43.06 15.55 8.06
CA ARG A 49 -43.68 16.18 9.22
C ARG A 49 -42.69 17.03 9.99
N LEU A 50 -42.59 18.26 9.51
CA LEU A 50 -42.61 19.53 10.25
C LEU A 50 -42.65 19.38 11.79
N MET A 51 -41.55 19.74 12.46
CA MET A 51 -41.52 20.22 13.84
C MET A 51 -40.39 21.27 13.91
N LEU A 52 -40.79 22.53 13.84
CA LEU A 52 -39.99 23.72 14.16
C LEU A 52 -40.54 24.31 15.46
N LEU A 53 -39.70 25.15 16.09
CA LEU A 53 -39.92 26.07 17.21
C LEU A 53 -39.56 25.49 18.60
N LEU A 54 -38.93 26.20 19.54
CA LEU A 54 -38.25 27.50 19.66
C LEU A 54 -37.60 27.54 21.07
N SER A 55 -36.71 28.51 21.29
CA SER A 55 -36.22 29.05 22.57
C SER A 55 -35.27 28.20 23.43
N ASN A 56 -34.00 28.64 23.46
CA ASN A 56 -33.22 28.63 24.70
C ASN A 56 -32.48 29.96 24.80
N SER A 57 -33.06 30.86 25.59
CA SER A 57 -32.45 32.10 26.05
C SER A 57 -31.85 31.83 27.43
N VAL A 58 -30.53 31.79 27.54
CA VAL A 58 -29.87 31.95 28.84
C VAL A 58 -28.64 32.84 28.67
N LEU A 59 -28.81 34.08 29.10
CA LEU A 59 -27.75 35.04 29.39
C LEU A 59 -26.83 34.40 30.44
N PHE A 60 -25.53 34.27 30.15
CA PHE A 60 -24.54 33.92 31.16
C PHE A 60 -23.39 34.94 31.14
N PRO A 61 -22.89 35.36 32.31
CA PRO A 61 -22.37 36.70 32.52
C PRO A 61 -20.89 36.85 32.16
N LEU A 62 -20.50 38.10 31.92
CA LEU A 62 -19.13 38.58 31.82
C LEU A 62 -18.35 38.31 33.11
N THR A 63 -17.62 37.20 33.16
CA THR A 63 -16.57 36.99 34.17
C THR A 63 -15.21 37.11 33.52
N PHE A 64 -14.61 38.27 33.76
CA PHE A 64 -13.24 38.65 33.45
C PHE A 64 -12.29 37.77 34.28
N VAL A 65 -11.87 36.62 33.72
CA VAL A 65 -10.79 35.82 34.30
C VAL A 65 -9.54 36.04 33.45
N SER A 66 -8.58 36.70 34.08
CA SER A 66 -7.22 36.95 33.59
C SER A 66 -6.59 35.68 33.01
N PRO A 67 -6.19 35.64 31.73
CA PRO A 67 -5.33 34.56 31.26
C PRO A 67 -3.92 34.73 31.86
N PRO A 68 -3.33 33.67 32.42
CA PRO A 68 -1.94 33.66 32.86
C PRO A 68 -1.02 33.73 31.63
N ALA A 69 0.16 34.29 31.84
CA ALA A 69 1.19 34.51 30.83
C ALA A 69 1.34 33.33 29.84
N LEU A 70 1.28 33.67 28.56
CA LEU A 70 1.67 32.80 27.44
C LEU A 70 3.09 32.30 27.69
N SER A 71 3.20 31.11 28.25
CA SER A 71 4.44 30.34 28.23
C SER A 71 4.56 29.80 26.82
N LEU A 72 5.52 30.34 26.07
CA LEU A 72 5.86 29.91 24.72
C LEU A 72 6.38 28.47 24.79
N SER A 73 5.48 27.48 24.77
CA SER A 73 5.85 26.10 24.51
C SER A 73 6.42 26.07 23.11
N SER A 74 7.74 25.87 23.02
CA SER A 74 8.40 25.49 21.79
C SER A 74 7.83 24.16 21.33
N THR A 75 6.74 24.21 20.58
CA THR A 75 6.39 23.13 19.67
C THR A 75 7.58 23.04 18.73
N THR A 76 8.45 22.07 18.97
CA THR A 76 9.30 21.53 17.91
C THR A 76 8.32 21.02 16.87
N SER A 77 7.96 21.93 15.95
CA SER A 77 7.31 21.60 14.70
C SER A 77 8.17 20.51 14.09
N SER A 78 7.71 19.26 14.18
CA SER A 78 8.18 18.21 13.29
C SER A 78 7.76 18.70 11.92
N SER A 79 8.66 19.42 11.27
CA SER A 79 8.53 19.82 9.88
C SER A 79 8.20 18.52 9.14
N GLY A 80 6.99 18.45 8.59
CA GLY A 80 6.63 17.48 7.56
C GLY A 80 7.48 17.75 6.34
N GLY A 81 8.77 17.45 6.48
CA GLY A 81 9.77 17.58 5.45
C GLY A 81 9.41 16.56 4.38
N VAL A 82 9.36 17.04 3.14
CA VAL A 82 9.40 16.17 1.97
C VAL A 82 10.63 15.28 2.14
N VAL A 83 10.40 14.01 2.47
CA VAL A 83 11.48 13.03 2.63
C VAL A 83 11.99 12.73 1.22
N THR A 84 13.04 13.43 0.81
CA THR A 84 13.70 13.23 -0.50
C THR A 84 14.88 12.26 -0.42
N GLU A 85 15.13 11.67 0.74
CA GLU A 85 16.29 10.83 1.00
C GLU A 85 15.89 9.37 1.20
N PHE A 86 16.72 8.46 0.68
CA PHE A 86 16.59 7.04 0.94
C PHE A 86 17.03 6.73 2.37
N SER A 87 16.19 6.05 3.14
CA SER A 87 16.52 5.53 4.47
C SER A 87 16.70 4.02 4.42
N GLU A 88 17.67 3.48 5.15
CA GLU A 88 17.80 2.04 5.33
C GLU A 88 16.69 1.49 6.22
N LEU A 89 16.07 0.38 5.79
CA LEU A 89 15.06 -0.32 6.58
C LEU A 89 15.74 -1.18 7.64
N PRO A 90 15.30 -1.12 8.91
CA PRO A 90 15.91 -1.91 9.97
C PRO A 90 15.73 -3.41 9.72
N ASN A 91 16.77 -4.19 10.02
CA ASN A 91 16.78 -5.66 9.87
C ASN A 91 16.46 -6.17 8.44
N SER A 92 16.63 -5.32 7.42
CA SER A 92 16.31 -5.66 6.03
C SER A 92 17.49 -6.19 5.23
N GLY A 93 18.70 -6.19 5.81
CA GLY A 93 19.92 -6.60 5.10
C GLY A 93 20.36 -5.60 4.02
N GLY A 94 20.18 -4.30 4.26
CA GLY A 94 20.63 -3.22 3.38
C GLY A 94 19.59 -2.70 2.37
N VAL A 95 18.30 -2.96 2.58
CA VAL A 95 17.25 -2.41 1.73
C VAL A 95 17.07 -0.93 2.04
N LEU A 96 17.17 -0.10 1.01
CA LEU A 96 16.94 1.33 1.11
C LEU A 96 15.53 1.66 0.62
N ALA A 97 14.83 2.57 1.30
CA ALA A 97 13.48 2.97 0.97
C ALA A 97 13.31 4.49 0.98
N LEU A 98 12.52 5.00 0.03
CA LEU A 98 12.13 6.39 -0.11
C LEU A 98 10.60 6.43 -0.25
N ASP A 99 9.93 7.01 0.74
CA ASP A 99 8.48 7.13 0.72
C ASP A 99 8.05 8.33 -0.13
N LEU A 100 7.49 8.03 -1.30
CA LEU A 100 6.99 9.06 -2.23
C LEU A 100 5.62 9.58 -1.79
N ARG A 101 4.81 8.69 -1.23
CA ARG A 101 3.52 9.02 -0.62
C ARG A 101 3.30 8.12 0.59
N PRO A 102 3.21 8.66 1.81
CA PRO A 102 2.90 7.85 2.98
C PRO A 102 1.47 7.31 2.88
N GLY A 103 1.28 6.06 3.28
CA GLY A 103 -0.04 5.44 3.39
C GLY A 103 -0.77 5.87 4.65
N ILE A 104 -2.10 5.84 4.60
CA ILE A 104 -2.97 6.17 5.74
C ILE A 104 -3.65 4.95 6.37
N GLY A 105 -3.55 3.79 5.74
CA GLY A 105 -4.17 2.56 6.22
C GLY A 105 -3.35 1.84 7.30
N SER A 106 -3.72 0.59 7.56
CA SER A 106 -3.00 -0.31 8.46
C SER A 106 -1.60 -0.64 7.94
N THR A 107 -0.70 -0.93 8.86
CA THR A 107 0.60 -1.54 8.55
C THR A 107 0.39 -3.06 8.49
N PRO A 108 0.77 -3.75 7.41
CA PRO A 108 0.64 -5.20 7.31
C PRO A 108 1.52 -5.92 8.33
N VAL A 109 1.05 -7.06 8.82
CA VAL A 109 1.81 -7.96 9.70
C VAL A 109 2.03 -9.33 9.05
N ASP A 110 2.97 -10.11 9.57
CA ASP A 110 3.24 -11.45 9.05
C ASP A 110 1.97 -12.32 9.14
N GLY A 111 1.66 -13.03 8.05
CA GLY A 111 0.42 -13.77 7.86
C GLY A 111 -0.67 -12.99 7.10
N ASP A 112 -0.58 -11.66 7.00
CA ASP A 112 -1.55 -10.90 6.20
C ASP A 112 -1.41 -11.24 4.71
N GLN A 113 -2.55 -11.32 4.03
CA GLN A 113 -2.58 -11.28 2.58
C GLN A 113 -2.47 -9.82 2.13
N VAL A 114 -1.44 -9.53 1.33
CA VAL A 114 -1.15 -8.19 0.83
C VAL A 114 -1.25 -8.15 -0.69
N ALA A 115 -1.78 -7.04 -1.22
CA ALA A 115 -1.85 -6.77 -2.64
C ALA A 115 -1.04 -5.51 -2.97
N ILE A 116 -0.12 -5.62 -3.94
CA ILE A 116 0.75 -4.52 -4.36
C ILE A 116 0.71 -4.33 -5.88
N HIS A 117 0.84 -3.08 -6.31
CA HIS A 117 1.32 -2.78 -7.65
C HIS A 117 2.82 -2.46 -7.58
N TYR A 118 3.57 -2.95 -8.56
CA TYR A 118 4.97 -2.59 -8.67
C TYR A 118 5.46 -2.55 -10.12
N TYR A 119 6.60 -1.90 -10.31
CA TYR A 119 7.48 -2.16 -11.44
C TYR A 119 8.93 -2.16 -10.98
N GLY A 120 9.73 -3.04 -11.57
CA GLY A 120 11.14 -3.25 -11.25
C GLY A 120 12.05 -2.79 -12.39
N ARG A 121 13.19 -2.19 -12.03
CA ARG A 121 14.25 -1.74 -12.94
C ARG A 121 15.62 -2.18 -12.45
N LEU A 122 16.52 -2.47 -13.37
CA LEU A 122 17.93 -2.78 -13.06
C LEU A 122 18.76 -1.50 -13.00
N ALA A 123 19.50 -1.29 -11.91
CA ALA A 123 20.35 -0.11 -11.77
C ALA A 123 21.51 -0.10 -12.78
N ALA A 124 22.18 -1.23 -13.02
CA ALA A 124 23.37 -1.25 -13.87
C ALA A 124 23.09 -1.38 -15.38
N LYS A 125 21.89 -1.79 -15.80
CA LYS A 125 21.50 -1.83 -17.22
C LYS A 125 20.68 -0.58 -17.60
N GLN A 126 21.22 0.60 -17.31
CA GLN A 126 20.59 1.90 -17.66
C GLN A 126 19.12 2.03 -17.22
N GLY A 127 18.71 1.42 -16.10
CA GLY A 127 17.33 1.49 -15.63
C GLY A 127 16.33 0.67 -16.44
N TRP A 128 16.78 -0.35 -17.21
CA TRP A 128 15.91 -1.28 -17.94
C TRP A 128 14.86 -1.88 -17.01
N ARG A 129 13.61 -1.78 -17.45
CA ARG A 129 12.45 -2.36 -16.76
C ARG A 129 12.40 -3.85 -17.09
N PHE A 130 12.31 -4.70 -16.07
CA PHE A 130 12.26 -6.15 -16.26
C PHE A 130 10.92 -6.76 -15.87
N ASP A 131 10.13 -6.09 -15.03
CA ASP A 131 8.83 -6.57 -14.57
C ASP A 131 7.92 -5.39 -14.16
N SER A 132 6.61 -5.55 -14.31
CA SER A 132 5.59 -4.52 -14.02
C SER A 132 4.20 -5.16 -13.93
N THR A 133 3.55 -5.03 -12.76
CA THR A 133 2.14 -5.44 -12.62
C THR A 133 1.20 -4.62 -13.49
N TYR A 134 1.62 -3.44 -13.94
CA TYR A 134 0.80 -2.57 -14.79
C TYR A 134 0.63 -3.12 -16.21
N ASP A 135 1.54 -4.01 -16.64
CA ASP A 135 1.51 -4.64 -17.96
C ASP A 135 0.52 -5.82 -18.00
N HIS A 136 0.17 -6.37 -16.84
CA HIS A 136 -0.79 -7.45 -16.70
C HIS A 136 -2.20 -6.87 -16.55
N LYS A 137 -3.03 -7.01 -17.58
CA LYS A 137 -4.41 -6.52 -17.60
C LYS A 137 -5.43 -7.66 -17.52
N ASP A 138 -6.53 -7.41 -16.81
CA ASP A 138 -7.69 -8.29 -16.87
C ASP A 138 -8.52 -8.07 -18.16
N SER A 139 -9.66 -8.76 -18.28
CA SER A 139 -10.54 -8.63 -19.44
C SER A 139 -11.19 -7.25 -19.59
N THR A 140 -11.15 -6.42 -18.54
CA THR A 140 -11.69 -5.05 -18.54
C THR A 140 -10.61 -4.01 -18.87
N GLY A 141 -9.34 -4.40 -18.89
CA GLY A 141 -8.21 -3.52 -19.14
C GLY A 141 -7.58 -2.94 -17.86
N GLU A 142 -8.03 -3.37 -16.68
CA GLU A 142 -7.47 -2.93 -15.39
C GLU A 142 -6.23 -3.72 -15.01
N SER A 143 -5.27 -3.09 -14.33
CA SER A 143 -4.04 -3.75 -13.90
C SER A 143 -4.29 -4.74 -12.77
N ILE A 144 -3.77 -5.95 -12.90
CA ILE A 144 -3.90 -6.99 -11.88
C ILE A 144 -2.79 -6.80 -10.83
N PRO A 145 -3.13 -6.64 -9.54
CA PRO A 145 -2.14 -6.51 -8.49
C PRO A 145 -1.46 -7.84 -8.18
N PHE A 146 -0.20 -7.77 -7.75
CA PHE A 146 0.52 -8.94 -7.24
C PHE A 146 0.12 -9.19 -5.79
N THR A 147 -0.40 -10.38 -5.51
CA THR A 147 -0.91 -10.76 -4.20
C THR A 147 -0.07 -11.88 -3.58
N PHE A 148 0.31 -11.72 -2.31
CA PHE A 148 1.08 -12.73 -1.59
C PHE A 148 0.78 -12.69 -0.08
N ILE A 149 1.23 -13.71 0.66
CA ILE A 149 1.15 -13.75 2.12
C ILE A 149 2.47 -13.23 2.69
N LEU A 150 2.42 -12.19 3.52
CA LEU A 150 3.60 -11.61 4.13
C LEU A 150 4.24 -12.60 5.13
N GLY A 151 5.56 -12.78 5.08
CA GLY A 151 6.28 -13.75 5.92
C GLY A 151 6.23 -15.19 5.43
N SER A 152 5.69 -15.44 4.23
CA SER A 152 5.67 -16.79 3.63
C SER A 152 6.96 -17.17 2.92
N ASN A 153 7.92 -16.26 2.78
CA ASN A 153 9.19 -16.45 2.05
C ASN A 153 8.98 -16.88 0.59
N ARG A 154 7.85 -16.48 -0.01
CA ARG A 154 7.51 -16.76 -1.42
C ARG A 154 7.91 -15.63 -2.35
N VAL A 155 8.28 -14.48 -1.79
CA VAL A 155 8.72 -13.28 -2.49
C VAL A 155 10.14 -12.96 -2.03
N ILE A 156 10.90 -12.24 -2.85
CA ILE A 156 12.25 -11.79 -2.46
C ILE A 156 12.20 -11.02 -1.14
N SER A 157 13.14 -11.31 -0.25
CA SER A 157 13.17 -10.79 1.12
C SER A 157 13.12 -9.26 1.17
N GLY A 158 13.75 -8.59 0.21
CA GLY A 158 13.74 -7.13 0.14
C GLY A 158 12.36 -6.51 -0.11
N ILE A 159 11.49 -7.17 -0.90
CA ILE A 159 10.11 -6.72 -1.10
C ILE A 159 9.30 -6.95 0.17
N GLU A 160 9.44 -8.12 0.82
CA GLU A 160 8.75 -8.39 2.08
C GLU A 160 9.12 -7.35 3.16
N ALA A 161 10.41 -7.06 3.34
CA ALA A 161 10.88 -6.04 4.28
C ALA A 161 10.34 -4.64 3.95
N SER A 162 10.26 -4.32 2.66
CA SER A 162 9.72 -3.04 2.17
C SER A 162 8.23 -2.89 2.46
N VAL A 163 7.45 -3.95 2.27
CA VAL A 163 5.99 -3.94 2.52
C VAL A 163 5.68 -3.96 4.00
N ARG A 164 6.44 -4.71 4.81
CA ARG A 164 6.27 -4.80 6.28
C ARG A 164 6.40 -3.45 6.98
N SER A 165 7.23 -2.55 6.46
CA SER A 165 7.43 -1.20 7.02
C SER A 165 6.51 -0.14 6.40
N MET A 166 5.62 -0.53 5.48
CA MET A 166 4.78 0.38 4.71
C MET A 166 3.33 0.35 5.21
N ARG A 167 2.61 1.45 4.98
CA ARG A 167 1.17 1.54 5.27
C ARG A 167 0.35 1.41 4.00
N VAL A 168 -0.84 0.79 4.11
CA VAL A 168 -1.78 0.68 3.00
C VAL A 168 -2.11 2.05 2.40
N GLY A 169 -2.18 2.11 1.07
CA GLY A 169 -2.36 3.32 0.26
C GLY A 169 -1.06 4.09 -0.05
N GLY A 170 0.05 3.69 0.57
CA GLY A 170 1.34 4.32 0.34
C GLY A 170 1.90 4.03 -1.05
N ILE A 171 2.89 4.82 -1.46
CA ILE A 171 3.76 4.58 -2.61
C ILE A 171 5.20 4.83 -2.16
N ARG A 172 6.08 3.87 -2.41
CA ARG A 172 7.49 4.02 -2.09
C ARG A 172 8.40 3.50 -3.19
N ARG A 173 9.59 4.07 -3.28
CA ARG A 173 10.68 3.57 -4.11
C ARG A 173 11.67 2.85 -3.21
N VAL A 174 12.09 1.66 -3.61
CA VAL A 174 13.06 0.85 -2.85
C VAL A 174 14.23 0.45 -3.72
N ILE A 175 15.39 0.33 -3.10
CA ILE A 175 16.62 -0.22 -3.69
C ILE A 175 16.94 -1.48 -2.90
N ILE A 176 16.88 -2.61 -3.60
CA ILE A 176 17.10 -3.92 -3.00
C ILE A 176 18.51 -4.38 -3.41
N PRO A 177 19.41 -4.61 -2.44
CA PRO A 177 20.72 -5.17 -2.74
C PRO A 177 20.59 -6.61 -3.25
N PRO A 178 21.56 -7.12 -4.01
CA PRO A 178 21.48 -8.46 -4.61
C PRO A 178 21.28 -9.57 -3.57
N SER A 179 21.86 -9.40 -2.36
CA SER A 179 21.70 -10.31 -1.24
C SER A 179 20.24 -10.48 -0.77
N GLN A 180 19.39 -9.48 -1.00
CA GLN A 180 17.96 -9.48 -0.62
C GLN A 180 17.02 -9.59 -1.82
N GLY A 181 17.57 -9.77 -3.02
CA GLY A 181 16.86 -9.88 -4.29
C GLY A 181 17.07 -11.24 -4.95
N TYR A 182 17.27 -11.21 -6.27
CA TYR A 182 17.59 -12.41 -7.04
C TYR A 182 19.11 -12.64 -7.02
N GLN A 183 19.56 -13.67 -6.31
CA GLN A 183 20.99 -13.99 -6.19
C GLN A 183 21.51 -14.91 -7.31
N ASN A 184 20.66 -15.82 -7.82
CA ASN A 184 21.09 -16.92 -8.70
C ASN A 184 20.23 -17.07 -9.96
N THR A 185 19.35 -16.11 -10.23
CA THR A 185 18.42 -16.19 -11.35
C THR A 185 18.94 -15.29 -12.46
N SER A 186 19.31 -15.89 -13.60
CA SER A 186 19.41 -15.19 -14.88
C SER A 186 18.00 -14.78 -15.33
N GLN A 187 17.35 -13.86 -14.59
CA GLN A 187 16.23 -13.11 -15.13
C GLN A 187 16.82 -12.13 -16.12
N GLU A 188 16.92 -12.58 -17.37
CA GLU A 188 17.24 -11.70 -18.46
C GLU A 188 16.13 -10.64 -18.54
N PRO A 189 16.48 -9.34 -18.58
CA PRO A 189 15.47 -8.30 -18.70
C PRO A 189 14.65 -8.57 -19.95
N LEU A 190 13.33 -8.53 -19.83
CA LEU A 190 12.47 -8.55 -21.01
C LEU A 190 12.87 -7.36 -21.90
N PRO A 191 13.13 -7.58 -23.20
CA PRO A 191 13.39 -6.48 -24.11
C PRO A 191 12.21 -5.50 -24.05
N PRO A 192 12.44 -4.19 -24.19
CA PRO A 192 11.34 -3.23 -24.30
C PRO A 192 10.37 -3.72 -25.37
N ASN A 193 9.10 -3.88 -25.01
CA ASN A 193 8.07 -4.26 -25.96
C ASN A 193 8.22 -3.37 -27.21
N GLY A 194 8.23 -3.97 -28.40
CA GLY A 194 8.52 -3.30 -29.68
C GLY A 194 7.54 -2.19 -30.11
N ASN A 195 6.69 -1.73 -29.19
CA ASN A 195 5.71 -0.66 -29.37
C ASN A 195 6.18 0.68 -28.77
N ASP A 196 7.29 0.72 -28.03
CA ASP A 196 7.92 1.95 -27.56
C ASP A 196 8.90 2.49 -28.61
N LYS A 197 8.40 2.77 -29.82
CA LYS A 197 9.12 3.55 -30.84
C LYS A 197 8.79 5.03 -30.61
N ALA A 198 9.71 5.73 -29.95
CA ALA A 198 9.85 7.18 -30.09
C ALA A 198 10.38 7.52 -31.49
#